data_AF-A0AAW0G0R6-F1
#
_entry.id   AF-A0AAW0G0R6-F1
#
_cell.length_a   1.000
_cell.length_b   1.000
_cell.length_c   1.000
_cell.angle_alpha   90.00
_cell.angle_beta   90.00
_cell.angle_gamma   90.00
#
_symmetry.space_group_name_H-M   'P 1'
#
loop_
_entity.id
_entity.type
_entity.pdbx_description
1 polymer ?
#
loop_
_entity_poly.entity_id
_entity_poly.type
_entity_poly.pdbx_seq_one_letter_code
_entity_poly.pdbx_strand_id
1 'polypeptide(L)'
;MSNFDTVWLTLHHTLTSQKNQHRLCLWGRNYYGLACPLSRCASQHFATQVRATLRPPKNANKGVHYLVYVNWDYEEYCAECRGVKVARGDNSAKEGKLREKWGPKTRGTMRIDTPRTVVDRKGIIMTWILPEVIPQKYQEEVYLATKSLEGTLASNLRSARDSTSWRSSPGLFNPDSDYIRSGFANLSPAWYMSGRSHKSDEPRTTPVLRQSIGRLFLHTARDAFAIMSGVLFIVHPEQYQMARAIHMKMRGRGCCADAIRNWPSVQSALSIISNRETPFHRDDQSRMSWYDILMSIGPYDILMSIGPYDKAPFYLSPIGIRVDNRAGTICAFSGAAFRHGVRKCSQSRISLAWYLRENIREGEAVEPANAMSQAVYREHIGSTSHKVCLSM
;
A
#
# COMPACT_ATOMS: atom_id res chain seq x y z
N MET A 1 -3.45 17.21 41.77
CA MET A 1 -2.76 17.85 40.62
C MET A 1 -1.38 17.21 40.49
N SER A 2 -0.86 16.70 39.38
CA SER A 2 -1.38 16.18 38.12
C SER A 2 -0.17 15.51 37.45
N ASN A 3 -0.14 14.17 37.47
CA ASN A 3 0.86 13.31 36.82
C ASN A 3 0.58 13.17 35.30
N PHE A 4 0.46 14.29 34.57
CA PHE A 4 0.15 14.25 33.13
C PHE A 4 1.22 14.86 32.20
N ASP A 5 2.25 15.50 32.75
CA ASP A 5 3.26 16.20 31.94
C ASP A 5 4.51 15.36 31.62
N THR A 6 4.78 14.29 32.38
CA THR A 6 6.01 13.48 32.21
C THR A 6 5.90 12.41 31.11
N VAL A 7 4.69 12.10 30.63
CA VAL A 7 4.45 11.13 29.53
C VAL A 7 4.50 11.81 28.15
N TRP A 8 4.28 13.13 28.10
CA TRP A 8 4.28 13.92 26.86
C TRP A 8 5.70 14.19 26.32
N LEU A 9 6.70 14.28 27.19
CA LEU A 9 8.11 14.47 26.77
C LEU A 9 8.73 13.21 26.15
N THR A 10 8.33 12.01 26.60
CA THR A 10 8.95 10.74 26.19
C THR A 10 8.52 10.29 24.78
N LEU A 11 7.28 10.58 24.36
CA LEU A 11 6.78 10.22 23.03
C LEU A 11 7.19 11.22 21.94
N HIS A 12 7.36 12.50 22.30
CA HIS A 12 8.02 13.49 21.45
C HIS A 12 9.46 13.04 21.20
N HIS A 13 10.21 12.63 22.23
CA HIS A 13 11.56 12.07 22.08
C HIS A 13 11.64 10.78 21.23
N THR A 14 10.58 9.96 21.19
CA THR A 14 10.63 8.69 20.43
C THR A 14 10.66 8.90 18.90
N LEU A 15 10.03 9.97 18.40
CA LEU A 15 10.02 10.33 16.96
C LEU A 15 10.90 11.55 16.63
N THR A 16 11.26 12.38 17.63
CA THR A 16 12.11 13.57 17.44
C THR A 16 13.52 13.46 18.01
N SER A 17 13.86 12.45 18.83
CA SER A 17 15.23 12.32 19.33
C SER A 17 16.19 11.93 18.22
N GLN A 18 17.32 12.63 18.18
CA GLN A 18 18.47 12.31 17.33
C GLN A 18 18.90 10.83 17.47
N LYS A 19 18.65 10.15 18.59
CA LYS A 19 19.00 8.72 18.79
C LYS A 19 18.13 7.75 17.96
N ASN A 20 16.82 7.99 17.81
CA ASN A 20 15.95 7.16 16.97
C ASN A 20 16.01 7.53 15.48
N GLN A 21 16.27 8.80 15.19
CA GLN A 21 16.69 9.24 13.87
C GLN A 21 18.04 8.63 13.50
N HIS A 22 19.00 8.54 14.44
CA HIS A 22 20.24 7.81 14.25
C HIS A 22 20.01 6.32 14.05
N ARG A 23 19.05 5.66 14.72
CA ARG A 23 18.78 4.23 14.45
C ARG A 23 18.19 3.99 13.07
N LEU A 24 17.19 4.76 12.60
CA LEU A 24 16.67 4.68 11.22
C LEU A 24 17.70 5.13 10.17
N CYS A 25 18.55 6.10 10.49
CA CYS A 25 19.57 6.64 9.60
C CYS A 25 20.86 5.79 9.57
N LEU A 26 21.25 5.15 10.68
CA LEU A 26 22.26 4.08 10.75
C LEU A 26 21.76 2.82 10.05
N TRP A 27 20.44 2.55 10.07
CA TRP A 27 19.84 1.45 9.33
C TRP A 27 19.94 1.66 7.81
N GLY A 28 19.68 2.88 7.32
CA GLY A 28 19.92 3.27 5.93
C GLY A 28 21.41 3.32 5.53
N ARG A 29 22.29 3.82 6.40
CA ARG A 29 23.73 3.93 6.14
C ARG A 29 24.47 2.60 6.16
N ASN A 30 24.22 1.73 7.15
CA ASN A 30 24.98 0.48 7.32
C ASN A 30 24.51 -0.66 6.41
N TYR A 31 23.27 -0.63 5.91
CA TYR A 31 22.74 -1.70 5.06
C TYR A 31 22.45 -1.28 3.63
N TYR A 32 22.22 0.00 3.34
CA TYR A 32 21.87 0.46 1.99
C TYR A 32 22.88 1.46 1.40
N GLY A 33 23.85 1.99 2.16
CA GLY A 33 24.69 3.11 1.70
C GLY A 33 23.88 4.40 1.46
N LEU A 34 22.69 4.48 2.05
CA LEU A 34 21.65 5.44 1.74
C LEU A 34 21.38 6.33 2.97
N ALA A 35 21.66 7.64 2.87
CA ALA A 35 21.14 8.60 3.84
C ALA A 35 19.60 8.53 3.80
N CYS A 36 18.95 8.19 4.91
CA CYS A 36 17.50 8.10 5.02
C CYS A 36 16.92 9.49 5.32
N PRO A 37 16.18 10.14 4.41
CA PRO A 37 15.49 11.38 4.69
C PRO A 37 14.02 11.05 4.96
N LEU A 38 13.74 10.31 6.04
CA LEU A 38 12.43 10.51 6.66
C LEU A 38 12.44 11.96 7.15
N SER A 39 11.88 12.89 6.38
CA SER A 39 11.73 14.25 6.87
C SER A 39 10.95 14.16 8.18
N ARG A 40 11.43 14.90 9.19
CA ARG A 40 10.82 14.93 10.53
C ARG A 40 9.30 15.16 10.48
N CYS A 41 8.83 15.91 9.49
CA CYS A 41 7.43 16.29 9.37
C CYS A 41 6.51 15.16 8.87
N ALA A 42 6.90 14.40 7.85
CA ALA A 42 6.04 13.33 7.29
C ALA A 42 5.88 12.15 8.24
N SER A 43 6.96 11.75 8.92
CA SER A 43 6.92 10.69 9.94
C SER A 43 6.05 11.09 11.14
N GLN A 44 6.09 12.36 11.56
CA GLN A 44 5.33 12.86 12.70
C GLN A 44 3.84 13.05 12.36
N HIS A 45 3.51 13.56 11.16
CA HIS A 45 2.12 13.68 10.69
C HIS A 45 1.49 12.29 10.50
N PHE A 46 2.18 11.38 9.79
CA PHE A 46 1.69 10.01 9.58
C PHE A 46 1.50 9.25 10.90
N ALA A 47 2.49 9.29 11.80
CA ALA A 47 2.37 8.66 13.11
C ALA A 47 1.25 9.28 13.95
N THR A 48 0.98 10.58 13.82
CA THR A 48 -0.14 11.24 14.52
C THR A 48 -1.49 10.75 13.98
N GLN A 49 -1.65 10.63 12.66
CA GLN A 49 -2.88 10.13 12.06
C GLN A 49 -3.12 8.66 12.41
N VAL A 50 -2.08 7.81 12.35
CA VAL A 50 -2.18 6.42 12.80
C VAL A 50 -2.48 6.32 14.30
N ARG A 51 -1.91 7.20 15.14
CA ARG A 51 -2.23 7.24 16.58
C ARG A 51 -3.66 7.69 16.84
N ALA A 52 -4.18 8.64 16.06
CA ALA A 52 -5.57 9.07 16.14
C ALA A 52 -6.50 7.90 15.83
N THR A 53 -6.15 7.03 14.86
CA THR A 53 -6.99 5.89 14.52
C THR A 53 -7.10 4.80 15.58
N LEU A 54 -6.25 4.84 16.61
CA LEU A 54 -6.07 3.78 17.59
C LEU A 54 -6.62 4.06 18.99
N ARG A 55 -6.95 5.31 19.33
CA ARG A 55 -7.38 5.66 20.69
C ARG A 55 -8.87 5.34 20.90
N PRO A 56 -9.24 4.48 21.87
CA PRO A 56 -10.62 4.42 22.34
C PRO A 56 -10.98 5.73 23.06
N PRO A 57 -12.22 6.23 22.96
CA PRO A 57 -12.59 7.53 23.51
C PRO A 57 -12.51 7.53 25.04
N LYS A 58 -11.88 8.56 25.61
CA LYS A 58 -11.92 8.80 27.07
C LYS A 58 -13.23 9.45 27.55
N ASN A 59 -14.02 10.02 26.64
CA ASN A 59 -15.30 10.65 26.95
C ASN A 59 -16.32 10.32 25.85
N ALA A 60 -17.46 9.71 26.24
CA ALA A 60 -18.50 9.24 25.33
C ALA A 60 -19.23 10.34 24.53
N ASN A 61 -18.96 11.63 24.76
CA ASN A 61 -19.72 12.74 24.17
C ASN A 61 -18.98 13.58 23.11
N LYS A 62 -17.80 13.16 22.63
CA LYS A 62 -17.14 13.74 21.42
C LYS A 62 -16.44 12.66 20.59
N GLY A 63 -17.13 11.55 20.35
CA GLY A 63 -16.59 10.34 19.71
C GLY A 63 -16.30 10.52 18.22
N VAL A 64 -15.04 10.82 17.87
CA VAL A 64 -14.57 10.55 16.50
C VAL A 64 -14.18 9.07 16.45
N HIS A 65 -15.08 8.25 15.90
CA HIS A 65 -14.90 6.81 15.76
C HIS A 65 -13.93 6.52 14.62
N TYR A 66 -12.68 6.16 14.95
CA TYR A 66 -11.69 5.81 13.93
C TYR A 66 -11.61 4.31 13.62
N LEU A 67 -12.23 3.47 14.47
CA LEU A 67 -12.34 2.03 14.28
C LEU A 67 -13.74 1.69 13.79
N VAL A 68 -13.80 0.90 12.71
CA VAL A 68 -15.04 0.32 12.19
C VAL A 68 -14.97 -1.18 12.42
N TYR A 69 -15.81 -1.68 13.31
CA TYR A 69 -15.94 -3.12 13.49
C TYR A 69 -16.95 -3.68 12.51
N VAL A 70 -16.58 -4.74 11.83
CA VAL A 70 -17.49 -5.55 11.02
C VAL A 70 -17.73 -6.87 11.73
N ASN A 71 -18.95 -7.41 11.64
CA ASN A 71 -19.29 -8.71 12.24
C ASN A 71 -18.76 -9.90 11.41
N TRP A 72 -17.60 -9.73 10.78
CA TRP A 72 -16.96 -10.74 9.94
C TRP A 72 -16.04 -11.59 10.78
N ASP A 73 -15.79 -12.78 10.28
CA ASP A 73 -14.62 -13.55 10.61
C ASP A 73 -13.71 -13.53 9.39
N TYR A 74 -12.62 -12.78 9.45
CA TYR A 74 -11.75 -12.54 8.30
C TYR A 74 -11.16 -13.86 7.78
N GLU A 75 -10.81 -14.76 8.69
CA GLU A 75 -10.18 -16.03 8.34
C GLU A 75 -11.19 -16.99 7.69
N GLU A 76 -12.41 -17.10 8.22
CA GLU A 76 -13.47 -17.89 7.59
C GLU A 76 -13.83 -17.32 6.20
N TYR A 77 -13.94 -15.98 6.07
CA TYR A 77 -14.13 -15.32 4.79
C TYR A 77 -13.03 -15.68 3.78
N CYS A 78 -11.77 -15.61 4.21
CA CYS A 78 -10.63 -15.97 3.38
C CYS A 78 -10.66 -17.46 2.97
N ALA A 79 -11.05 -18.35 3.89
CA ALA A 79 -11.19 -19.78 3.61
C ALA A 79 -12.25 -20.04 2.53
N GLU A 80 -13.40 -19.36 2.58
CA GLU A 80 -14.44 -19.47 1.56
C GLU A 80 -13.99 -18.93 0.19
N CYS A 81 -13.27 -17.81 0.18
CA CYS A 81 -12.71 -17.28 -1.06
C CYS A 81 -11.79 -18.29 -1.77
N ARG A 82 -11.02 -19.08 -1.00
CA ARG A 82 -10.16 -20.16 -1.51
C ARG A 82 -10.98 -21.37 -1.98
N GLY A 83 -11.92 -21.85 -1.17
CA GLY A 83 -12.71 -23.05 -1.46
C GLY A 83 -13.65 -22.92 -2.67
N VAL A 84 -14.14 -21.72 -2.95
CA VAL A 84 -15.12 -21.48 -4.03
C VAL A 84 -14.43 -21.16 -5.38
N LYS A 85 -13.09 -21.19 -5.47
CA LYS A 85 -12.31 -20.72 -6.63
C LYS A 85 -12.79 -19.33 -7.12
N VAL A 86 -12.97 -18.38 -6.21
CA VAL A 86 -13.29 -16.98 -6.58
C VAL A 86 -12.00 -16.16 -6.78
N ALA A 87 -10.98 -16.85 -7.29
CA ALA A 87 -9.57 -16.46 -7.21
C ALA A 87 -9.29 -15.07 -7.78
N ARG A 88 -10.10 -14.61 -8.73
CA ARG A 88 -9.94 -13.32 -9.41
C ARG A 88 -11.08 -12.34 -9.18
N GLY A 89 -12.15 -12.73 -8.50
CA GLY A 89 -13.32 -11.88 -8.25
C GLY A 89 -14.14 -11.53 -9.52
N ASP A 90 -14.06 -12.36 -10.56
CA ASP A 90 -14.73 -12.18 -11.86
C ASP A 90 -16.09 -12.89 -11.94
N ASN A 91 -16.34 -13.92 -11.12
CA ASN A 91 -17.60 -14.66 -11.10
C ASN A 91 -18.67 -13.96 -10.24
N SER A 92 -19.60 -13.25 -10.90
CA SER A 92 -20.66 -12.46 -10.25
C SER A 92 -21.56 -13.28 -9.32
N ALA A 93 -21.92 -14.51 -9.68
CA ALA A 93 -22.79 -15.35 -8.86
C ALA A 93 -22.10 -15.77 -7.55
N LYS A 94 -20.82 -16.15 -7.62
CA LYS A 94 -20.02 -16.49 -6.44
C LYS A 94 -19.78 -15.27 -5.55
N GLU A 95 -19.50 -14.11 -6.13
CA GLU A 95 -19.41 -12.85 -5.38
C GLU A 95 -20.73 -12.45 -4.73
N GLY A 96 -21.86 -12.72 -5.40
CA GLY A 96 -23.20 -12.50 -4.86
C GLY A 96 -23.42 -13.29 -3.57
N LYS A 97 -23.07 -14.58 -3.56
CA LYS A 97 -23.15 -15.45 -2.37
C LYS A 97 -22.24 -14.96 -1.24
N LEU A 98 -21.00 -14.59 -1.55
CA LEU A 98 -20.08 -14.02 -0.56
C LEU A 98 -20.64 -12.72 0.02
N ARG A 99 -21.22 -11.85 -0.81
CA ARG A 99 -21.81 -10.58 -0.37
C ARG A 99 -23.09 -10.78 0.44
N GLU A 100 -23.90 -11.78 0.14
CA GLU A 100 -25.10 -12.09 0.93
C GLU A 100 -24.72 -12.54 2.35
N LYS A 101 -23.74 -13.45 2.44
CA LYS A 101 -23.26 -13.96 3.72
C LYS A 101 -22.53 -12.88 4.52
N TRP A 102 -21.48 -12.32 3.92
CA TRP A 102 -20.53 -11.46 4.61
C TRP A 102 -20.87 -9.98 4.47
N GLY A 103 -21.44 -9.53 3.35
CA GLY A 103 -21.63 -8.10 3.07
C GLY A 103 -22.39 -7.30 4.15
N PRO A 104 -22.24 -5.96 4.15
CA PRO A 104 -22.95 -5.10 5.09
C PRO A 104 -24.46 -5.35 5.00
N LYS A 105 -25.10 -5.51 6.16
CA LYS A 105 -26.56 -5.70 6.25
C LYS A 105 -27.34 -4.39 6.07
N THR A 106 -26.66 -3.25 6.20
CA THR A 106 -27.21 -1.92 5.94
C THR A 106 -27.26 -1.63 4.43
N ARG A 107 -28.32 -0.95 3.97
CA ARG A 107 -28.36 -0.43 2.60
C ARG A 107 -27.32 0.68 2.42
N GLY A 108 -26.49 0.57 1.39
CA GLY A 108 -25.53 1.59 0.98
C GLY A 108 -24.06 1.20 1.19
N THR A 109 -23.16 2.01 0.65
CA THR A 109 -21.71 1.90 0.87
C THR A 109 -21.29 2.91 1.93
N MET A 110 -20.46 2.50 2.89
CA MET A 110 -19.83 3.41 3.83
C MET A 110 -18.79 4.25 3.09
N ARG A 111 -19.06 5.55 2.96
CA ARG A 111 -18.08 6.51 2.44
C ARG A 111 -17.03 6.79 3.51
N ILE A 112 -15.76 6.69 3.14
CA ILE A 112 -14.63 6.99 4.02
C ILE A 112 -13.84 8.13 3.40
N ASP A 113 -13.87 9.25 4.12
CA ASP A 113 -13.21 10.51 3.80
C ASP A 113 -12.25 10.96 4.93
N THR A 114 -12.26 10.27 6.06
CA THR A 114 -11.40 10.51 7.22
C THR A 114 -10.64 9.22 7.57
N PRO A 115 -9.54 9.30 8.34
CA PRO A 115 -8.78 8.12 8.72
C PRO A 115 -9.64 7.06 9.41
N ARG A 116 -9.58 5.82 8.92
CA ARG A 116 -10.34 4.68 9.44
C ARG A 116 -9.52 3.40 9.41
N THR A 117 -9.69 2.59 10.44
CA THR A 117 -9.19 1.22 10.50
C THR A 117 -10.38 0.29 10.63
N VAL A 118 -10.46 -0.72 9.75
CA VAL A 118 -11.55 -1.69 9.75
C VAL A 118 -11.05 -2.97 10.40
N VAL A 119 -11.83 -3.50 11.32
CA VAL A 119 -11.47 -4.65 12.15
C VAL A 119 -12.62 -5.65 12.16
N ASP A 120 -12.30 -6.93 12.08
CA ASP A 120 -13.28 -8.01 12.16
C ASP A 120 -13.71 -8.31 13.61
N ARG A 121 -14.59 -9.31 13.80
CA ARG A 121 -15.10 -9.71 15.14
C ARG A 121 -14.03 -10.35 16.03
N LYS A 122 -12.95 -10.87 15.44
CA LYS A 122 -11.82 -11.53 16.13
C LYS A 122 -10.66 -10.55 16.40
N GLY A 123 -10.80 -9.28 16.01
CA GLY A 123 -9.74 -8.30 16.15
C GLY A 123 -8.70 -8.34 15.04
N ILE A 124 -8.93 -9.06 13.93
CA ILE A 124 -8.11 -8.98 12.73
C ILE A 124 -8.34 -7.62 12.06
N ILE A 125 -7.25 -6.88 11.86
CA ILE A 125 -7.26 -5.63 11.13
C ILE A 125 -7.32 -5.96 9.65
N MET A 126 -8.39 -5.52 9.00
CA MET A 126 -8.71 -5.85 7.61
C MET A 126 -8.11 -4.82 6.64
N THR A 127 -8.20 -3.54 6.99
CA THR A 127 -7.70 -2.45 6.16
C THR A 127 -7.46 -1.18 6.98
N TRP A 128 -6.49 -0.40 6.53
CA TRP A 128 -6.23 0.97 6.97
C TRP A 128 -6.49 1.91 5.80
N ILE A 129 -7.32 2.91 6.03
CA ILE A 129 -7.64 3.94 5.05
C ILE A 129 -7.24 5.28 5.66
N LEU A 130 -6.28 5.93 5.04
CA LEU A 130 -5.63 7.13 5.55
C LEU A 130 -5.70 8.22 4.45
N PRO A 131 -6.82 8.95 4.37
CA PRO A 131 -7.01 10.01 3.38
C PRO A 131 -6.00 11.15 3.59
N GLU A 132 -5.43 11.64 2.48
CA GLU A 132 -4.63 12.88 2.41
C GLU A 132 -3.45 12.95 3.40
N VAL A 133 -2.87 11.80 3.78
CA VAL A 133 -1.78 11.75 4.77
C VAL A 133 -0.39 11.97 4.16
N ILE A 134 -0.24 11.87 2.84
CA ILE A 134 1.03 12.15 2.16
C ILE A 134 1.16 13.65 1.89
N PRO A 135 2.21 14.33 2.42
CA PRO A 135 2.43 15.74 2.14
C PRO A 135 2.66 16.01 0.65
N GLN A 136 2.15 17.15 0.18
CA GLN A 136 2.20 17.58 -1.22
C GLN A 136 3.60 17.42 -1.86
N LYS A 137 4.67 17.84 -1.16
CA LYS A 137 6.06 17.68 -1.63
C LYS A 137 6.37 16.27 -2.16
N TYR A 138 5.99 15.23 -1.41
CA TYR A 138 6.28 13.85 -1.80
C TYR A 138 5.38 13.39 -2.95
N GLN A 139 4.17 13.92 -3.01
CA GLN A 139 3.29 13.64 -4.15
C GLN A 139 3.88 14.27 -5.44
N GLU A 140 4.42 15.49 -5.37
CA GLU A 140 5.10 16.18 -6.48
C GLU A 140 6.34 15.43 -6.97
N GLU A 141 7.19 14.95 -6.06
CA GLU A 141 8.36 14.12 -6.40
C GLU A 141 7.95 12.86 -7.18
N VAL A 142 6.93 12.15 -6.69
CA VAL A 142 6.42 10.94 -7.36
C VAL A 142 5.79 11.28 -8.70
N TYR A 143 5.09 12.40 -8.81
CA TYR A 143 4.54 12.86 -10.08
C TYR A 143 5.63 13.14 -11.10
N LEU A 144 6.63 13.96 -10.76
CA LEU A 144 7.74 14.28 -11.66
C LEU A 144 8.49 13.03 -12.09
N ALA A 145 8.73 12.11 -11.15
CA ALA A 145 9.30 10.81 -11.44
C ALA A 145 8.43 10.03 -12.43
N THR A 146 7.12 9.96 -12.19
CA THR A 146 6.18 9.21 -13.04
C THR A 146 6.03 9.84 -14.43
N LYS A 147 6.06 11.18 -14.52
CA LYS A 147 6.02 11.92 -15.78
C LYS A 147 7.21 11.58 -16.67
N SER A 148 8.39 11.34 -16.08
CA SER A 148 9.56 10.85 -16.83
C SER A 148 9.36 9.47 -17.47
N LEU A 149 8.44 8.65 -16.93
CA LEU A 149 8.09 7.33 -17.47
C LEU A 149 6.90 7.35 -18.44
N GLU A 150 6.36 8.52 -18.79
CA GLU A 150 5.12 8.64 -19.56
C GLU A 150 5.13 7.84 -20.88
N GLY A 151 6.24 7.88 -21.62
CA GLY A 151 6.41 7.08 -22.83
C GLY A 151 6.34 5.57 -22.56
N THR A 152 6.98 5.10 -21.49
CA THR A 152 6.95 3.70 -21.04
C THR A 152 5.56 3.27 -20.57
N LEU A 153 4.83 4.14 -19.87
CA LEU A 153 3.46 3.87 -19.43
C LEU A 153 2.54 3.67 -20.64
N ALA A 154 2.63 4.58 -21.61
CA ALA A 154 1.81 4.55 -22.82
C ALA A 154 2.16 3.35 -23.72
N SER A 155 3.43 2.98 -23.84
CA SER A 155 3.85 1.85 -24.68
C SER A 155 3.35 0.48 -24.20
N ASN A 156 2.90 0.37 -22.94
CA ASN A 156 2.33 -0.86 -22.39
C ASN A 156 0.83 -1.01 -22.71
N LEU A 157 0.20 0.01 -23.28
CA LEU A 157 -1.16 -0.11 -23.81
C LEU A 157 -1.15 -1.00 -25.05
N ARG A 158 -2.10 -1.94 -25.12
CA ARG A 158 -2.29 -2.78 -26.31
C ARG A 158 -3.41 -2.19 -27.17
N SER A 159 -3.42 -2.49 -28.46
CA SER A 159 -4.60 -2.18 -29.27
C SER A 159 -5.83 -2.91 -28.72
N ALA A 160 -7.03 -2.39 -28.97
CA ALA A 160 -8.26 -3.03 -28.53
C ALA A 160 -8.42 -4.46 -29.10
N ARG A 161 -7.83 -4.73 -30.27
CA ARG A 161 -7.86 -6.05 -30.94
C ARG A 161 -6.89 -7.05 -30.30
N ASP A 162 -5.81 -6.58 -29.68
CA ASP A 162 -4.74 -7.41 -29.12
C ASP A 162 -4.81 -7.57 -27.59
N SER A 163 -5.74 -6.88 -26.93
CA SER A 163 -5.80 -6.84 -25.47
C SER A 163 -6.68 -7.96 -24.91
N THR A 164 -6.07 -9.09 -24.56
CA THR A 164 -6.72 -10.18 -23.80
C THR A 164 -6.83 -9.90 -22.29
N SER A 165 -6.15 -8.85 -21.80
CA SER A 165 -6.13 -8.46 -20.39
C SER A 165 -6.80 -7.11 -20.21
N TRP A 166 -7.70 -6.99 -19.23
CA TRP A 166 -8.29 -5.70 -18.86
C TRP A 166 -7.22 -4.68 -18.44
N ARG A 167 -6.05 -5.13 -17.97
CA ARG A 167 -4.97 -4.24 -17.52
C ARG A 167 -4.39 -3.36 -18.63
N SER A 168 -4.46 -3.83 -19.88
CA SER A 168 -3.94 -3.15 -21.08
C SER A 168 -5.03 -2.67 -22.05
N SER A 169 -6.32 -2.84 -21.70
CA SER A 169 -7.42 -2.53 -22.60
C SER A 169 -7.64 -1.02 -22.71
N PRO A 170 -7.54 -0.42 -23.92
CA PRO A 170 -7.66 1.03 -24.10
C PRO A 170 -8.97 1.62 -23.57
N GLY A 171 -10.08 0.86 -23.66
CA GLY A 171 -11.40 1.35 -23.23
C GLY A 171 -11.51 1.63 -21.73
N LEU A 172 -10.57 1.14 -20.92
CA LEU A 172 -10.51 1.40 -19.49
C LEU A 172 -9.63 2.60 -19.13
N PHE A 173 -8.98 3.24 -20.09
CA PHE A 173 -8.16 4.43 -19.83
C PHE A 173 -8.91 5.71 -20.23
N ASN A 174 -8.61 6.81 -19.54
CA ASN A 174 -9.08 8.14 -19.97
C ASN A 174 -8.13 8.68 -21.06
N PRO A 175 -8.56 8.78 -22.33
CA PRO A 175 -7.69 9.28 -23.40
C PRO A 175 -7.39 10.79 -23.25
N ASP A 176 -8.28 11.53 -22.60
CA ASP A 176 -8.33 13.01 -22.63
C ASP A 176 -7.66 13.63 -21.39
N SER A 177 -6.57 13.03 -20.92
CA SER A 177 -5.86 13.51 -19.72
C SER A 177 -4.67 14.40 -20.09
N ASP A 178 -4.79 15.70 -19.82
CA ASP A 178 -3.74 16.71 -20.10
C ASP A 178 -2.56 16.65 -19.12
N TYR A 179 -2.74 16.08 -17.93
CA TYR A 179 -1.72 16.07 -16.88
C TYR A 179 -0.63 15.02 -17.13
N ILE A 180 -1.04 13.78 -17.38
CA ILE A 180 -0.15 12.66 -17.69
C ILE A 180 -0.84 11.72 -18.68
N ARG A 181 -0.10 11.13 -19.62
CA ARG A 181 -0.66 10.14 -20.53
C ARG A 181 -1.13 8.91 -19.77
N SER A 182 -2.22 8.36 -20.26
CA SER A 182 -2.75 7.08 -19.83
C SER A 182 -1.77 5.94 -20.07
N GLY A 183 -1.72 4.99 -19.13
CA GLY A 183 -0.82 3.87 -19.23
C GLY A 183 -0.57 3.18 -17.90
N PHE A 184 0.25 2.14 -17.93
CA PHE A 184 0.65 1.45 -16.71
C PHE A 184 2.05 0.87 -16.86
N ALA A 185 2.73 0.63 -15.74
CA ALA A 185 3.97 -0.12 -15.70
C ALA A 185 4.07 -0.91 -14.41
N ASN A 186 4.63 -2.12 -14.51
CA ASN A 186 5.01 -2.93 -13.35
C ASN A 186 6.52 -2.93 -13.24
N LEU A 187 7.02 -2.50 -12.08
CA LEU A 187 8.42 -2.42 -11.76
C LEU A 187 8.70 -3.42 -10.65
N SER A 188 9.76 -4.20 -10.81
CA SER A 188 10.23 -5.10 -9.77
C SER A 188 11.71 -5.41 -9.97
N PRO A 189 12.51 -5.36 -8.90
CA PRO A 189 13.92 -5.69 -8.97
C PRO A 189 14.13 -7.19 -9.27
N ALA A 190 13.16 -8.03 -8.94
CA ALA A 190 13.19 -9.46 -9.17
C ALA A 190 11.78 -10.02 -9.37
N TRP A 191 11.52 -10.54 -10.57
CA TRP A 191 10.19 -10.95 -11.01
C TRP A 191 10.24 -12.27 -11.78
N TYR A 192 9.45 -13.25 -11.35
CA TYR A 192 9.18 -14.45 -12.16
C TYR A 192 8.23 -14.08 -13.30
N MET A 193 8.68 -14.29 -14.55
CA MET A 193 7.92 -13.93 -15.74
C MET A 193 6.59 -14.70 -15.80
N SER A 194 5.53 -14.06 -16.29
CA SER A 194 4.19 -14.66 -16.36
C SER A 194 4.23 -15.97 -17.16
N GLY A 195 3.67 -17.05 -16.62
CA GLY A 195 3.72 -18.40 -17.21
C GLY A 195 5.00 -19.19 -16.93
N ARG A 196 5.98 -18.59 -16.23
CA ARG A 196 7.25 -19.21 -15.82
C ARG A 196 7.46 -19.01 -14.32
N SER A 197 6.72 -19.79 -13.54
CA SER A 197 6.82 -19.84 -12.07
C SER A 197 7.15 -21.25 -11.61
N HIS A 198 7.91 -22.01 -12.41
CA HIS A 198 8.46 -23.28 -11.98
C HIS A 198 9.61 -23.02 -11.00
N LYS A 199 9.86 -23.97 -10.08
CA LYS A 199 10.93 -23.86 -9.07
C LYS A 199 12.34 -23.65 -9.68
N SER A 200 12.53 -24.02 -10.95
CA SER A 200 13.78 -23.86 -11.69
C SER A 200 13.91 -22.51 -12.42
N ASP A 201 12.84 -21.73 -12.53
CA ASP A 201 12.92 -20.42 -13.16
C ASP A 201 13.68 -19.47 -12.23
N GLU A 202 14.47 -18.56 -12.81
CA GLU A 202 15.13 -17.50 -12.05
C GLU A 202 14.31 -16.21 -12.14
N PRO A 203 14.15 -15.47 -11.02
CA PRO A 203 13.52 -14.16 -11.07
C PRO A 203 14.44 -13.20 -11.82
N ARG A 204 13.85 -12.26 -12.57
CA ARG A 204 14.59 -11.27 -13.35
C ARG A 204 14.09 -9.86 -13.07
N THR A 205 14.98 -8.89 -13.11
CA THR A 205 14.62 -7.47 -13.05
C THR A 205 13.72 -7.08 -14.22
N THR A 206 12.64 -6.34 -13.96
CA THR A 206 11.74 -5.84 -15.01
C THR A 206 12.47 -4.93 -16.01
N PRO A 207 12.13 -4.93 -17.31
CA PRO A 207 12.85 -4.15 -18.33
C PRO A 207 13.03 -2.67 -18.00
N VAL A 208 12.00 -2.02 -17.44
CA VAL A 208 12.03 -0.59 -17.09
C VAL A 208 13.19 -0.27 -16.14
N LEU A 209 13.45 -1.12 -15.14
CA LEU A 209 14.52 -0.90 -14.16
C LEU A 209 15.92 -1.15 -14.71
N ARG A 210 16.06 -1.79 -15.88
CA ARG A 210 17.36 -1.95 -16.55
C ARG A 210 17.78 -0.70 -17.31
N GLN A 211 16.83 0.18 -17.61
CA GLN A 211 17.05 1.42 -18.35
C GLN A 211 17.41 2.57 -17.39
N SER A 212 18.11 3.59 -17.90
CA SER A 212 18.45 4.79 -17.14
C SER A 212 17.21 5.51 -16.60
N ILE A 213 16.12 5.53 -17.39
CA ILE A 213 14.87 6.20 -16.99
C ILE A 213 14.21 5.53 -15.78
N GLY A 214 14.26 4.19 -15.69
CA GLY A 214 13.76 3.47 -14.50
C GLY A 214 14.63 3.73 -13.27
N ARG A 215 15.95 3.83 -13.43
CA ARG A 215 16.86 4.21 -12.32
C ARG A 215 16.61 5.64 -11.85
N LEU A 216 16.40 6.59 -12.78
CA LEU A 216 16.04 7.96 -12.46
C LEU A 216 14.71 8.01 -11.70
N PHE A 217 13.69 7.28 -12.15
CA PHE A 217 12.42 7.16 -11.44
C PHE A 217 12.63 6.68 -9.99
N LEU A 218 13.39 5.61 -9.78
CA LEU A 218 13.67 5.10 -8.42
C LEU A 218 14.42 6.11 -7.56
N HIS A 219 15.34 6.86 -8.15
CA HIS A 219 16.09 7.90 -7.44
C HIS A 219 15.17 9.07 -7.02
N THR A 220 14.38 9.59 -7.96
CA THR A 220 13.48 10.74 -7.72
C THR A 220 12.34 10.39 -6.76
N ALA A 221 11.72 9.21 -6.90
CA ALA A 221 10.61 8.78 -6.03
C ALA A 221 11.06 8.09 -4.73
N ARG A 222 12.37 8.13 -4.42
CA ARG A 222 12.98 7.32 -3.35
C ARG A 222 12.36 7.55 -1.97
N ASP A 223 12.07 8.80 -1.62
CA ASP A 223 11.51 9.11 -0.31
C ASP A 223 10.09 8.58 -0.17
N ALA A 224 9.27 8.64 -1.22
CA ALA A 224 7.94 8.04 -1.22
C ALA A 224 8.00 6.52 -1.00
N PHE A 225 8.94 5.81 -1.64
CA PHE A 225 9.14 4.37 -1.43
C PHE A 225 9.56 4.05 0.02
N ALA A 226 10.44 4.87 0.59
CA ALA A 226 10.84 4.73 1.99
C ALA A 226 9.66 4.96 2.94
N ILE A 227 8.83 5.98 2.67
CA ILE A 227 7.60 6.25 3.41
C ILE A 227 6.66 5.05 3.31
N MET A 228 6.40 4.48 2.13
CA MET A 228 5.54 3.29 1.98
C MET A 228 6.06 2.06 2.73
N SER A 229 7.38 1.90 2.82
CA SER A 229 7.98 0.85 3.64
C SER A 229 7.78 1.11 5.14
N GLY A 230 7.90 2.38 5.56
CA GLY A 230 7.59 2.81 6.92
C GLY A 230 6.11 2.66 7.28
N VAL A 231 5.21 2.92 6.33
CA VAL A 231 3.78 2.64 6.47
C VAL A 231 3.59 1.15 6.75
N LEU A 232 4.14 0.26 5.92
CA LEU A 232 4.03 -1.18 6.13
C LEU A 232 4.60 -1.62 7.48
N PHE A 233 5.75 -1.08 7.89
CA PHE A 233 6.33 -1.33 9.22
C PHE A 233 5.34 -1.01 10.35
N ILE A 234 4.61 0.09 10.22
CA ILE A 234 3.64 0.52 11.22
C ILE A 234 2.37 -0.33 11.15
N VAL A 235 1.77 -0.50 9.97
CA VAL A 235 0.43 -1.11 9.83
C VAL A 235 0.44 -2.63 9.81
N HIS A 236 1.58 -3.25 9.46
CA HIS A 236 1.77 -4.70 9.41
C HIS A 236 3.24 -5.09 9.67
N PRO A 237 3.73 -4.96 10.91
CA PRO A 237 5.14 -5.16 11.25
C PRO A 237 5.67 -6.56 10.90
N GLU A 238 4.88 -7.62 11.03
CA GLU A 238 5.31 -8.97 10.67
C GLU A 238 5.54 -9.09 9.16
N GLN A 239 4.62 -8.57 8.34
CA GLN A 239 4.79 -8.53 6.89
C GLN A 239 6.00 -7.68 6.49
N TYR A 240 6.24 -6.56 7.18
CA TYR A 240 7.45 -5.77 6.97
C TYR A 240 8.72 -6.61 7.25
N GLN A 241 8.80 -7.32 8.39
CA GLN A 241 9.98 -8.15 8.71
C GLN A 241 10.20 -9.25 7.67
N MET A 242 9.12 -9.93 7.26
CA MET A 242 9.15 -10.93 6.20
C MET A 242 9.68 -10.33 4.90
N ALA A 243 9.12 -9.21 4.44
CA ALA A 243 9.52 -8.52 3.22
C ALA A 243 11.01 -8.14 3.23
N ARG A 244 11.49 -7.67 4.39
CA ARG A 244 12.89 -7.36 4.65
C ARG A 244 13.79 -8.58 4.54
N ALA A 245 13.38 -9.71 5.12
CA ALA A 245 14.12 -10.96 5.05
C ALA A 245 14.25 -11.47 3.61
N ILE A 246 13.17 -11.38 2.82
CA ILE A 246 13.19 -11.67 1.38
C ILE A 246 14.21 -10.77 0.68
N HIS A 247 14.12 -9.45 0.90
CA HIS A 247 15.03 -8.49 0.27
C HIS A 247 16.50 -8.76 0.60
N MET A 248 16.81 -9.14 1.85
CA MET A 248 18.17 -9.48 2.27
C MET A 248 18.71 -10.73 1.58
N LYS A 249 17.91 -11.79 1.46
CA LYS A 249 18.32 -13.02 0.75
C LYS A 249 18.52 -12.75 -0.75
N MET A 250 17.63 -11.96 -1.36
CA MET A 250 17.69 -11.62 -2.78
C MET A 250 18.92 -10.80 -3.19
N ARG A 251 19.54 -10.06 -2.27
CA ARG A 251 20.76 -9.28 -2.57
C ARG A 251 21.94 -10.13 -3.01
N GLY A 252 21.98 -11.40 -2.61
CA GLY A 252 23.01 -12.35 -3.04
C GLY A 252 22.79 -12.91 -4.45
N ARG A 253 21.62 -12.69 -5.08
CA ARG A 253 21.31 -13.26 -6.39
C ARG A 253 21.89 -12.43 -7.53
N GLY A 254 22.92 -12.95 -8.20
CA GLY A 254 23.67 -12.22 -9.23
C GLY A 254 22.83 -11.57 -10.34
N CYS A 255 21.78 -12.23 -10.83
CA CYS A 255 20.95 -11.73 -11.94
C CYS A 255 20.06 -10.53 -11.59
N CYS A 256 19.84 -10.24 -10.30
CA CYS A 256 18.98 -9.15 -9.82
C CYS A 256 19.64 -8.28 -8.74
N ALA A 257 20.86 -8.60 -8.31
CA ALA A 257 21.53 -7.99 -7.16
C ALA A 257 21.60 -6.46 -7.26
N ASP A 258 21.96 -5.93 -8.42
CA ASP A 258 22.05 -4.48 -8.62
C ASP A 258 20.69 -3.79 -8.50
N ALA A 259 19.66 -4.34 -9.15
CA ALA A 259 18.31 -3.80 -9.08
C ALA A 259 17.75 -3.87 -7.65
N ILE A 260 18.02 -4.97 -6.92
CA ILE A 260 17.62 -5.13 -5.52
C ILE A 260 18.32 -4.09 -4.63
N ARG A 261 19.63 -3.87 -4.80
CA ARG A 261 20.38 -2.86 -4.02
C ARG A 261 19.84 -1.45 -4.21
N ASN A 262 19.39 -1.14 -5.43
CA ASN A 262 18.84 0.18 -5.77
C ASN A 262 17.33 0.28 -5.54
N TRP A 263 16.66 -0.77 -5.09
CA TRP A 263 15.21 -0.77 -4.87
C TRP A 263 14.88 -0.16 -3.48
N PRO A 264 14.23 1.02 -3.41
CA PRO A 264 14.11 1.78 -2.17
C PRO A 264 12.91 1.36 -1.29
N SER A 265 12.39 0.14 -1.47
CA SER A 265 11.21 -0.36 -0.76
C SER A 265 11.41 -1.81 -0.28
N VAL A 266 10.71 -2.20 0.79
CA VAL A 266 10.70 -3.61 1.23
C VAL A 266 9.75 -4.49 0.39
N GLN A 267 8.73 -3.90 -0.23
CA GLN A 267 7.80 -4.60 -1.11
C GLN A 267 8.53 -5.11 -2.35
N SER A 268 8.11 -6.24 -2.92
CA SER A 268 8.84 -6.88 -4.04
C SER A 268 8.53 -6.24 -5.39
N ALA A 269 7.49 -5.42 -5.47
CA ALA A 269 7.01 -4.85 -6.71
C ALA A 269 6.22 -3.55 -6.51
N LEU A 270 6.13 -2.79 -7.60
CA LEU A 270 5.30 -1.60 -7.74
C LEU A 270 4.51 -1.69 -9.05
N SER A 271 3.22 -1.37 -9.01
CA SER A 271 2.42 -1.03 -10.18
C SER A 271 2.14 0.47 -10.20
N ILE A 272 2.49 1.12 -11.31
CA ILE A 272 2.15 2.51 -11.61
C ILE A 272 0.98 2.47 -12.59
N ILE A 273 -0.13 3.13 -12.24
CA ILE A 273 -1.38 3.09 -13.01
C ILE A 273 -1.84 4.52 -13.24
N SER A 274 -1.75 4.98 -14.47
CA SER A 274 -2.19 6.31 -14.90
C SER A 274 -3.57 6.22 -15.56
N ASN A 275 -4.53 6.98 -15.03
CA ASN A 275 -5.85 7.26 -15.62
C ASN A 275 -6.69 6.04 -16.00
N ARG A 276 -6.50 4.93 -15.29
CA ARG A 276 -7.18 3.67 -15.59
C ARG A 276 -8.36 3.42 -14.65
N GLU A 277 -9.52 3.10 -15.21
CA GLU A 277 -10.56 2.34 -14.52
C GLU A 277 -10.00 0.96 -14.17
N THR A 278 -10.17 0.54 -12.92
CA THR A 278 -9.79 -0.80 -12.48
C THR A 278 -11.07 -1.58 -12.21
N PRO A 279 -11.47 -2.50 -13.11
CA PRO A 279 -12.58 -3.41 -12.87
C PRO A 279 -12.44 -4.14 -11.55
N PHE A 280 -13.58 -4.55 -10.99
CA PHE A 280 -13.59 -5.29 -9.73
C PHE A 280 -12.89 -6.63 -9.87
N HIS A 281 -11.86 -6.85 -9.06
CA HIS A 281 -11.05 -8.07 -9.08
C HIS A 281 -10.44 -8.37 -7.70
N ARG A 282 -9.83 -9.55 -7.57
CA ARG A 282 -8.85 -9.89 -6.52
C ARG A 282 -7.49 -10.11 -7.17
N ASP A 283 -6.44 -9.80 -6.44
CA ASP A 283 -5.08 -10.12 -6.84
C ASP A 283 -4.79 -11.61 -6.62
N ASP A 284 -4.17 -12.24 -7.62
CA ASP A 284 -3.94 -13.69 -7.63
C ASP A 284 -2.48 -14.08 -7.36
N GLN A 285 -1.62 -13.11 -7.02
CA GLN A 285 -0.18 -13.33 -6.80
C GLN A 285 0.29 -13.06 -5.36
N SER A 286 -0.63 -12.70 -4.45
CA SER A 286 -0.34 -12.34 -3.05
C SER A 286 -1.12 -13.23 -2.09
N ARG A 287 -0.78 -13.20 -0.80
CA ARG A 287 -1.55 -13.89 0.25
C ARG A 287 -2.65 -12.99 0.80
N MET A 288 -3.77 -13.61 1.17
CA MET A 288 -4.88 -12.93 1.85
C MET A 288 -4.50 -12.33 3.21
N SER A 289 -3.42 -12.79 3.86
CA SER A 289 -2.95 -12.21 5.12
C SER A 289 -2.10 -10.94 4.93
N TRP A 290 -1.74 -10.61 3.70
CA TRP A 290 -0.82 -9.54 3.38
C TRP A 290 -1.54 -8.31 2.85
N TYR A 291 -1.02 -7.15 3.20
CA TYR A 291 -1.44 -5.88 2.65
C TYR A 291 -0.63 -5.49 1.42
N ASP A 292 -1.35 -5.00 0.43
CA ASP A 292 -0.86 -4.13 -0.60
C ASP A 292 -1.03 -2.69 -0.09
N ILE A 293 -0.05 -1.83 -0.38
CA ILE A 293 -0.12 -0.42 -0.04
C ILE A 293 -0.44 0.34 -1.32
N LEU A 294 -1.63 0.93 -1.38
CA LEU A 294 -2.07 1.78 -2.47
C LEU A 294 -1.92 3.25 -2.08
N MET A 295 -1.25 4.04 -2.91
CA MET A 295 -1.21 5.50 -2.82
C MET A 295 -1.81 6.11 -4.07
N SER A 296 -2.65 7.12 -3.90
CA SER A 296 -3.19 7.91 -5.02
C SER A 296 -2.59 9.30 -5.04
N ILE A 297 -2.22 9.77 -6.21
CA ILE A 297 -1.77 11.14 -6.47
C ILE A 297 -2.59 11.72 -7.63
N GLY A 298 -2.82 13.02 -7.59
CA GLY A 298 -3.63 13.76 -8.57
C GLY A 298 -2.97 15.08 -8.97
N PRO A 299 -3.55 15.83 -9.92
CA PRO A 299 -2.98 17.08 -10.38
C PRO A 299 -2.78 18.11 -9.26
N TYR A 300 -1.55 18.64 -9.19
CA TYR A 300 -1.22 19.83 -8.39
C TYR A 300 -1.52 21.08 -9.18
N ASP A 301 -2.78 21.50 -9.12
CA ASP A 301 -3.05 22.93 -9.14
C ASP A 301 -3.79 23.23 -7.83
N ILE A 302 -3.31 24.24 -7.10
CA ILE A 302 -3.92 24.69 -5.84
C ILE A 302 -5.40 25.05 -6.05
N LEU A 303 -5.81 25.34 -7.29
CA LEU A 303 -7.21 25.60 -7.65
C LEU A 303 -8.00 24.33 -8.08
N MET A 304 -7.33 23.27 -8.54
CA MET A 304 -7.99 22.02 -8.98
C MET A 304 -8.09 20.94 -7.90
N SER A 305 -7.21 20.96 -6.88
CA SER A 305 -7.39 20.12 -5.69
C SER A 305 -8.47 20.62 -4.73
N ILE A 306 -9.08 21.78 -5.01
CA ILE A 306 -10.27 22.33 -4.32
C ILE A 306 -11.58 21.86 -5.00
N GLY A 307 -11.50 21.11 -6.11
CA GLY A 307 -12.65 20.45 -6.74
C GLY A 307 -12.87 19.02 -6.21
N PRO A 308 -14.11 18.50 -6.18
CA PRO A 308 -14.37 17.16 -5.66
C PRO A 308 -13.69 16.09 -6.52
N TYR A 309 -12.64 15.47 -5.99
CA TYR A 309 -12.10 14.15 -6.39
C TYR A 309 -13.12 13.00 -6.20
N ASP A 310 -14.42 13.30 -6.19
CA ASP A 310 -15.53 12.35 -6.05
C ASP A 310 -15.74 11.49 -7.32
N LYS A 311 -14.90 11.70 -8.35
CA LYS A 311 -15.09 11.11 -9.68
C LYS A 311 -14.31 9.82 -9.93
N ALA A 312 -13.54 9.30 -8.97
CA ALA A 312 -12.90 7.99 -9.10
C ALA A 312 -12.78 7.21 -7.77
N PRO A 313 -13.91 6.93 -7.10
CA PRO A 313 -13.92 6.19 -5.86
C PRO A 313 -13.24 4.81 -5.97
N PHE A 314 -12.47 4.48 -4.93
CA PHE A 314 -11.94 3.14 -4.71
C PHE A 314 -12.91 2.35 -3.84
N TYR A 315 -13.18 1.11 -4.20
CA TYR A 315 -14.15 0.27 -3.51
C TYR A 315 -13.51 -0.98 -2.94
N LEU A 316 -13.85 -1.29 -1.69
CA LEU A 316 -13.67 -2.59 -1.08
C LEU A 316 -15.05 -3.25 -0.99
N SER A 317 -15.46 -3.86 -2.11
CA SER A 317 -16.83 -4.33 -2.31
C SER A 317 -17.34 -5.29 -1.22
N PRO A 318 -16.53 -6.24 -0.70
CA PRO A 318 -17.04 -7.22 0.26
C PRO A 318 -17.52 -6.55 1.54
N ILE A 319 -16.80 -5.55 2.05
CA ILE A 319 -17.14 -4.79 3.25
C ILE A 319 -17.95 -3.52 2.98
N GLY A 320 -18.38 -3.30 1.73
CA GLY A 320 -19.21 -2.16 1.32
C GLY A 320 -18.58 -0.80 1.58
N ILE A 321 -17.26 -0.69 1.51
CA ILE A 321 -16.55 0.57 1.71
C ILE A 321 -16.28 1.25 0.37
N ARG A 322 -16.55 2.56 0.33
CA ARG A 322 -16.17 3.49 -0.73
C ARG A 322 -15.17 4.48 -0.13
N VAL A 323 -13.97 4.54 -0.68
CA VAL A 323 -12.96 5.53 -0.29
C VAL A 323 -12.98 6.65 -1.31
N ASP A 324 -13.06 7.89 -0.81
CA ASP A 324 -12.80 9.06 -1.62
C ASP A 324 -11.31 9.09 -1.90
N ASN A 325 -10.93 8.59 -3.08
CA ASN A 325 -9.56 8.29 -3.44
C ASN A 325 -8.78 9.58 -3.81
N ARG A 326 -8.74 10.53 -2.88
CA ARG A 326 -8.13 11.86 -3.00
C ARG A 326 -6.61 11.75 -3.08
N ALA A 327 -5.98 12.78 -3.64
CA ALA A 327 -4.52 12.87 -3.72
C ALA A 327 -3.89 12.77 -2.31
N GLY A 328 -2.84 11.97 -2.17
CA GLY A 328 -2.18 11.68 -0.91
C GLY A 328 -2.88 10.64 -0.01
N THR A 329 -3.97 10.02 -0.47
CA THR A 329 -4.63 8.92 0.25
C THR A 329 -3.80 7.65 0.19
N ILE A 330 -3.67 6.97 1.34
CA ILE A 330 -3.12 5.63 1.45
C ILE A 330 -4.21 4.63 1.85
N CYS A 331 -4.27 3.50 1.16
CA CYS A 331 -5.04 2.34 1.57
C CYS A 331 -4.09 1.14 1.76
N ALA A 332 -4.01 0.60 2.96
CA ALA A 332 -3.31 -0.66 3.23
C ALA A 332 -4.35 -1.77 3.44
N PHE A 333 -4.45 -2.70 2.49
CA PHE A 333 -5.50 -3.73 2.48
C PHE A 333 -5.00 -4.96 1.74
N SER A 334 -5.62 -6.12 1.94
CA SER A 334 -5.29 -7.30 1.13
C SER A 334 -6.02 -7.30 -0.21
N GLY A 335 -5.31 -7.06 -1.32
CA GLY A 335 -5.86 -7.19 -2.67
C GLY A 335 -6.25 -8.62 -3.02
N ALA A 336 -5.62 -9.61 -2.38
CA ALA A 336 -5.95 -11.02 -2.52
C ALA A 336 -7.21 -11.45 -1.74
N ALA A 337 -7.58 -10.74 -0.68
CA ALA A 337 -8.80 -11.03 0.08
C ALA A 337 -9.99 -10.20 -0.42
N PHE A 338 -9.79 -8.90 -0.64
CA PHE A 338 -10.88 -7.99 -0.98
C PHE A 338 -11.06 -7.87 -2.49
N ARG A 339 -12.27 -8.17 -2.96
CA ARG A 339 -12.69 -7.77 -4.30
C ARG A 339 -12.75 -6.25 -4.37
N HIS A 340 -11.86 -5.66 -5.15
CA HIS A 340 -11.66 -4.22 -5.17
C HIS A 340 -11.59 -3.67 -6.59
N GLY A 341 -11.89 -2.40 -6.73
CA GLY A 341 -11.93 -1.73 -8.03
C GLY A 341 -11.95 -0.23 -7.88
N VAL A 342 -11.63 0.46 -8.97
CA VAL A 342 -11.64 1.91 -9.06
C VAL A 342 -12.48 2.28 -10.27
N ARG A 343 -13.47 3.14 -10.11
CA ARG A 343 -14.29 3.63 -11.23
C ARG A 343 -13.48 4.49 -12.20
N LYS A 344 -13.99 4.65 -13.42
CA LYS A 344 -13.40 5.54 -14.43
C LYS A 344 -13.27 6.94 -13.87
N CYS A 345 -12.08 7.53 -13.99
CA CYS A 345 -11.83 8.91 -13.62
C CYS A 345 -12.03 9.78 -14.86
N SER A 346 -12.82 10.85 -14.74
CA SER A 346 -12.93 11.87 -15.79
C SER A 346 -11.77 12.86 -15.77
N GLN A 347 -10.89 12.78 -14.77
CA GLN A 347 -9.71 13.62 -14.58
C GLN A 347 -8.46 12.76 -14.60
N SER A 348 -7.30 13.40 -14.48
CA SER A 348 -6.03 12.73 -14.36
C SER A 348 -5.81 12.16 -12.95
N ARG A 349 -5.33 10.92 -12.86
CA ARG A 349 -4.98 10.25 -11.61
C ARG A 349 -3.82 9.30 -11.84
N ILE A 350 -2.85 9.30 -10.93
CA ILE A 350 -1.85 8.25 -10.86
C ILE A 350 -2.08 7.47 -9.56
N SER A 351 -2.10 6.15 -9.66
CA SER A 351 -2.14 5.25 -8.51
C SER A 351 -0.89 4.39 -8.49
N LEU A 352 -0.25 4.32 -7.33
CA LEU A 352 0.92 3.48 -7.07
C LEU A 352 0.51 2.37 -6.10
N ALA A 353 0.68 1.12 -6.50
CA ALA A 353 0.39 -0.04 -5.66
C ALA A 353 1.69 -0.81 -5.39
N TRP A 354 2.14 -0.81 -4.14
CA TRP A 354 3.27 -1.63 -3.67
C TRP A 354 2.75 -2.93 -3.08
N TYR A 355 3.29 -4.06 -3.55
CA TYR A 355 2.82 -5.38 -3.15
C TYR A 355 3.96 -6.40 -3.06
N LEU A 356 3.67 -7.49 -2.36
CA LEU A 356 4.52 -8.67 -2.27
C LEU A 356 3.95 -9.80 -3.11
N ARG A 357 4.81 -10.53 -3.81
CA ARG A 357 4.41 -11.75 -4.53
C ARG A 357 4.81 -12.99 -3.75
N GLU A 358 3.87 -13.91 -3.59
CA GLU A 358 4.07 -15.15 -2.83
C GLU A 358 5.20 -16.00 -3.42
N ASN A 359 5.29 -16.10 -4.75
CA ASN A 359 6.33 -16.88 -5.41
C ASN A 359 7.76 -16.35 -5.15
N ILE A 360 7.93 -15.03 -4.95
CA ILE A 360 9.22 -14.45 -4.53
C ILE A 360 9.57 -14.90 -3.12
N ARG A 361 8.62 -14.88 -2.19
CA ARG A 361 8.82 -15.40 -0.83
C ARG A 361 9.14 -16.90 -0.85
N GLU A 362 8.40 -17.69 -1.61
CA GLU A 362 8.62 -19.14 -1.77
C GLU A 362 10.01 -19.44 -2.29
N GLY A 363 10.44 -18.72 -3.34
CA GLY A 363 11.77 -18.89 -3.93
C GLY A 363 12.93 -18.59 -2.96
N GLU A 364 12.68 -17.78 -1.93
CA GLU A 364 13.66 -17.46 -0.89
C GLU A 364 13.47 -18.26 0.40
N ALA A 365 12.49 -19.16 0.47
CA ALA A 365 12.16 -19.94 1.67
C ALA A 365 12.08 -19.06 2.93
N VAL A 366 11.29 -17.99 2.86
CA VAL A 366 11.02 -17.10 4.01
C VAL A 366 9.64 -17.41 4.56
N GLU A 367 9.48 -17.57 5.87
CA GLU A 367 8.15 -17.85 6.45
C GLU A 367 7.14 -16.71 6.17
N PRO A 368 5.88 -17.04 5.87
CA PRO A 368 4.87 -16.04 5.55
C PRO A 368 4.38 -15.32 6.81
N ALA A 369 4.12 -14.02 6.69
CA ALA A 369 3.47 -13.26 7.76
C ALA A 369 1.98 -13.64 7.92
N ASN A 370 1.52 -13.63 9.17
CA ASN A 370 0.12 -13.86 9.53
C ASN A 370 -0.74 -12.64 9.22
N ALA A 371 -2.06 -12.78 9.37
CA ALA A 371 -2.96 -11.65 9.27
C ALA A 371 -2.74 -10.70 10.46
N MET A 372 -2.75 -9.39 10.21
CA MET A 372 -2.49 -8.42 11.26
C MET A 372 -3.65 -8.38 12.26
N SER A 373 -3.39 -8.65 13.55
CA SER A 373 -4.40 -8.53 14.61
C SER A 373 -4.18 -7.30 15.49
N GLN A 374 -5.23 -6.82 16.13
CA GLN A 374 -5.14 -5.74 17.13
C GLN A 374 -4.23 -6.12 18.30
N ALA A 375 -4.17 -7.41 18.68
CA ALA A 375 -3.30 -7.88 19.75
C ALA A 375 -1.82 -7.70 19.38
N VAL A 376 -1.41 -8.25 18.23
CA VAL A 376 -0.04 -8.10 17.70
C VAL A 376 0.28 -6.63 17.48
N TYR A 377 -0.69 -5.85 16.98
CA TYR A 377 -0.49 -4.42 16.75
C TYR A 377 -0.23 -3.66 18.06
N ARG A 378 -1.02 -3.92 19.10
CA ARG A 378 -0.88 -3.31 20.43
C ARG A 378 0.47 -3.65 21.06
N GLU A 379 0.92 -4.90 20.92
CA GLU A 379 2.24 -5.31 21.39
C GLU A 379 3.35 -4.58 20.63
N HIS A 380 3.23 -4.45 19.30
CA HIS A 380 4.19 -3.73 18.48
C HIS A 380 4.33 -2.24 18.88
N ILE A 381 3.21 -1.52 19.02
CA ILE A 381 3.23 -0.12 19.45
C ILE A 381 3.63 0.04 20.93
N GLY A 382 3.30 -0.94 21.78
CA GLY A 382 3.67 -0.93 23.20
C GLY A 382 5.16 -1.18 23.43
N SER A 383 5.74 -2.15 22.73
CA SER A 383 7.17 -2.48 22.78
C SER A 383 8.06 -1.40 22.16
N THR A 384 7.59 -0.73 21.11
CA THR A 384 8.29 0.45 20.55
C THR A 384 8.27 1.63 21.53
N SER A 385 7.29 1.69 22.44
CA SER A 385 7.22 2.70 23.51
C SER A 385 8.14 2.38 24.71
N HIS A 386 8.39 1.10 25.01
CA HIS A 386 9.22 0.67 26.16
C HIS A 386 10.72 0.52 25.83
N LYS A 387 11.10 0.31 24.57
CA LYS A 387 12.51 0.22 24.14
C LYS A 387 13.24 1.56 24.05
N VAL A 388 12.68 2.62 24.64
CA VAL A 388 13.28 3.95 24.84
C VAL A 388 13.66 4.16 26.32
N CYS A 389 13.97 3.09 27.06
CA CYS A 389 14.74 3.24 28.30
C CYS A 389 16.20 3.53 27.95
N LEU A 390 16.63 4.73 28.33
CA LEU A 390 18.01 5.17 28.32
C LEU A 390 18.83 4.22 29.19
N SER A 391 19.79 3.51 28.60
CA SER A 391 21.02 3.24 29.33
C SER A 391 21.67 4.61 29.54
N MET A 392 21.81 5.03 30.79
CA MET A 392 22.65 6.17 31.17
C MET A 392 24.06 5.97 30.63
#